data_AF-A0AA88VS61-F1
#
_entry.id   AF-A0AA88VS61-F1
#
_cell.length_a   1.000
_cell.length_b   1.000
_cell.length_c   1.000
_cell.angle_alpha   90.00
_cell.angle_beta   90.00
_cell.angle_gamma   90.00
#
_symmetry.space_group_name_H-M   'P 1'
#
loop_
_entity.id
_entity.type
_entity.pdbx_description
1 polymer ?
#
loop_
_entity_poly.entity_id
_entity_poly.type
_entity_poly.pdbx_seq_one_letter_code
_entity_poly.pdbx_strand_id
1 'polypeptide(L)'
;MKKSKYIKSSKDPPESGEGQKWTTLLHSGVIFPPLYKPHGVKILYKGQPVDLTPEQEEVLSMWTVIYQQELPSKEKKKVALKEEKMKLEEKYMWAVVDGQKEKVGNFRVEPPGLFRGRGEHPKVLVIYYLIDKLALRAGNEKDDDEADTVGCCTLKVFDFLGKDSIRYQNEVEVELSEYKAIQQFRNGKRGSDDLFDKLDTSKLNAHLKELMPGLTAKVFRTYNASITLDEMLSKETEEGYVAEKIAVYQHANKEVAIICNHQHTVSKSHSAQMSKLNEKIDELEVAVVEELESDLSRAKKGKPPRKNTDGKPKRNLNPEA
;
A
#
# COMPACT_ATOMS: atom_id res chain seq x y z
N MET A 1 49.60 42.04 -42.75
CA MET A 1 48.18 42.21 -42.40
C MET A 1 47.95 41.70 -40.99
N LYS A 2 47.75 42.59 -40.01
CA LYS A 2 47.35 42.22 -38.64
C LYS A 2 45.85 41.85 -38.68
N LYS A 3 45.49 40.60 -38.38
CA LYS A 3 44.10 40.24 -38.08
C LYS A 3 43.95 40.08 -36.57
N SER A 4 43.35 41.09 -35.93
CA SER A 4 42.57 40.89 -34.71
C SER A 4 41.29 40.10 -35.08
N LYS A 5 40.55 39.43 -34.21
CA LYS A 5 39.97 39.87 -32.94
C LYS A 5 39.21 38.64 -32.39
N TYR A 6 39.32 38.40 -31.09
CA TYR A 6 38.23 38.00 -30.19
C TYR A 6 37.20 36.99 -30.71
N ILE A 7 37.28 35.77 -30.17
CA ILE A 7 36.15 34.83 -30.12
C ILE A 7 35.04 35.52 -29.33
N LYS A 8 33.90 35.81 -29.99
CA LYS A 8 32.70 36.32 -29.33
C LYS A 8 32.25 35.30 -28.29
N SER A 9 32.17 35.71 -27.03
CA SER A 9 31.38 35.02 -26.02
C SER A 9 29.92 35.02 -26.47
N SER A 10 29.39 33.88 -26.90
CA SER A 10 27.95 33.71 -27.08
C SER A 10 27.31 33.74 -25.69
N LYS A 11 26.35 34.65 -25.50
CA LYS A 11 25.49 34.72 -24.31
C LYS A 11 24.21 33.92 -24.48
N ASP A 12 24.21 32.96 -25.40
CA ASP A 12 23.07 32.11 -25.67
C ASP A 12 23.21 30.82 -24.85
N PRO A 13 22.24 30.47 -23.98
CA PRO A 13 22.25 29.17 -23.32
C PRO A 13 22.16 28.07 -24.38
N PRO A 14 22.89 26.94 -24.22
CA PRO A 14 22.79 25.84 -25.16
C PRO A 14 21.34 25.32 -25.18
N GLU A 15 20.77 25.19 -26.38
CA GLU A 15 19.44 24.62 -26.61
C GLU A 15 19.27 23.32 -25.82
N SER A 16 18.09 23.15 -25.21
CA SER A 16 17.69 21.92 -24.54
C SER A 16 17.44 20.81 -25.56
N GLY A 17 18.51 20.28 -26.13
CA GLY A 17 18.55 19.05 -26.90
C GLY A 17 19.59 18.10 -26.32
N GLU A 18 19.38 16.80 -26.48
CA GLU A 18 20.36 15.76 -26.18
C GLU A 18 21.68 16.07 -26.91
N GLY A 19 22.70 16.50 -26.16
CA GLY A 19 23.97 16.97 -26.69
C GLY A 19 24.94 17.36 -25.57
N GLN A 20 26.23 17.43 -25.91
CA GLN A 20 27.30 17.79 -24.97
C GLN A 20 27.05 19.18 -24.37
N LYS A 21 26.97 19.27 -23.04
CA LYS A 21 26.60 20.50 -22.30
C LYS A 21 27.77 21.41 -21.94
N TRP A 22 28.98 20.86 -21.86
CA TRP A 22 30.22 21.58 -21.54
C TRP A 22 31.44 20.76 -22.00
N THR A 23 32.59 21.41 -22.16
CA THR A 23 33.86 20.75 -22.55
C THR A 23 34.74 20.47 -21.34
N THR A 24 34.75 21.37 -20.36
CA THR A 24 35.53 21.29 -19.12
C THR A 24 34.67 21.69 -17.92
N LEU A 25 34.75 20.91 -16.85
CA LEU A 25 34.11 21.19 -15.56
C LEU A 25 35.11 20.90 -14.45
N LEU A 26 35.41 21.92 -13.64
CA LEU A 26 36.21 21.78 -12.43
C LEU A 26 35.36 22.23 -11.24
N HIS A 27 35.15 21.36 -10.26
CA HIS A 27 34.41 21.67 -9.04
C HIS A 27 35.05 21.00 -7.83
N SER A 28 34.82 21.54 -6.63
CA SER A 28 35.42 21.03 -5.39
C SER A 28 34.65 19.87 -4.75
N GLY A 29 33.75 19.22 -5.47
CA GLY A 29 32.88 18.17 -4.94
C GLY A 29 31.72 18.70 -4.07
N VAL A 30 31.36 17.93 -3.04
CA VAL A 30 30.30 18.24 -2.07
C VAL A 30 30.85 18.30 -0.65
N ILE A 31 30.14 18.98 0.25
CA ILE A 31 30.42 18.97 1.68
C ILE A 31 29.47 18.00 2.39
N PHE A 32 30.05 17.03 3.09
CA PHE A 32 29.31 16.09 3.92
C PHE A 32 28.97 16.73 5.28
N PRO A 33 27.84 16.35 5.89
CA PRO A 33 27.55 16.71 7.27
C PRO A 33 28.67 16.20 8.21
N PRO A 34 28.88 16.84 9.37
CA PRO A 34 29.80 16.32 10.37
C PRO A 34 29.33 14.94 10.84
N LEU A 35 30.28 14.04 11.12
CA LEU A 35 29.99 12.73 11.70
C LEU A 35 29.29 12.89 13.05
N TYR A 36 28.34 12.00 13.33
CA TYR A 36 27.65 11.95 14.61
C TYR A 36 28.63 11.77 15.77
N LYS A 37 28.38 12.48 16.87
CA LYS A 37 29.17 12.42 18.10
C LYS A 37 28.30 11.88 19.22
N PRO A 38 28.49 10.61 19.64
CA PRO A 38 27.73 10.03 20.73
C PRO A 38 27.86 10.86 22.00
N HIS A 39 26.71 11.15 22.60
CA HIS A 39 26.56 11.84 23.87
C HIS A 39 26.38 10.89 25.06
N GLY A 40 26.12 9.60 24.84
CA GLY A 40 26.05 8.58 25.89
C GLY A 40 24.89 8.74 26.89
N VAL A 41 23.87 9.53 26.53
CA VAL A 41 22.67 9.73 27.34
C VAL A 41 21.81 8.47 27.26
N LYS A 42 21.64 7.79 28.40
CA LYS A 42 20.86 6.54 28.47
C LYS A 42 19.35 6.81 28.38
N ILE A 43 18.65 5.92 27.69
CA ILE A 43 17.19 5.88 27.67
C ILE A 43 16.65 4.91 28.73
N LEU A 44 15.40 5.11 29.15
CA LEU A 44 14.68 4.15 29.98
C LEU A 44 13.74 3.32 29.11
N TYR A 45 13.93 2.00 29.08
CA TYR A 45 13.00 1.05 28.48
C TYR A 45 12.36 0.21 29.60
N LYS A 46 11.03 0.25 29.73
CA LYS A 46 10.29 -0.39 30.84
C LYS A 46 10.84 -0.01 32.23
N GLY A 47 11.28 1.25 32.38
CA GLY A 47 11.85 1.77 33.63
C GLY A 47 13.30 1.41 33.90
N GLN A 48 13.96 0.61 33.05
CA GLN A 48 15.37 0.24 33.19
C GLN A 48 16.26 1.00 32.19
N PRO A 49 17.44 1.48 32.61
CA PRO A 49 18.38 2.15 31.71
C PRO A 49 18.96 1.16 30.68
N VAL A 50 18.96 1.55 29.41
CA VAL A 50 19.49 0.76 28.30
C VAL A 50 20.68 1.50 27.68
N ASP A 51 21.77 0.75 27.45
CA ASP A 51 22.92 1.21 26.69
C ASP A 51 22.64 1.07 25.19
N LEU A 52 22.86 2.16 24.45
CA LEU A 52 22.66 2.23 23.00
C LEU A 52 24.01 2.18 22.29
N THR A 53 24.03 1.53 21.12
CA THR A 53 25.14 1.69 20.17
C THR A 53 25.13 3.11 19.58
N PRO A 54 26.27 3.64 19.09
CA PRO A 54 26.34 4.95 18.44
C PRO A 54 25.29 5.15 17.34
N GLU A 55 24.99 4.13 16.55
CA GLU A 55 24.01 4.17 15.47
C GLU A 55 22.57 4.22 16.01
N GLN A 56 22.27 3.44 17.05
CA GLN A 56 20.96 3.49 17.73
C GLN A 56 20.74 4.82 18.43
N GLU A 57 21.80 5.36 19.05
CA GLU A 57 21.79 6.66 19.70
C GLU A 57 21.52 7.78 18.69
N GLU A 58 22.17 7.76 17.52
CA GLU A 58 21.95 8.72 16.44
C GLU A 58 20.49 8.75 15.96
N VAL A 59 19.91 7.58 15.68
CA VAL A 59 18.51 7.45 15.24
C VAL A 59 17.55 7.94 16.34
N LEU A 60 17.85 7.64 17.60
CA LEU A 60 17.02 8.06 18.72
C LEU A 60 17.15 9.56 19.01
N SER A 61 18.34 10.14 18.85
CA SER A 61 18.54 11.59 18.85
C SER A 61 17.68 12.26 17.75
N MET A 62 17.61 11.69 16.55
CA MET A 62 16.72 12.21 15.49
C MET A 62 15.25 12.19 15.90
N TRP A 63 14.81 11.11 16.55
CA TRP A 63 13.43 10.98 17.04
C TRP A 63 13.11 11.97 18.16
N THR A 64 13.99 12.14 19.15
CA THR A 64 13.77 13.07 20.28
C THR A 64 13.66 14.54 19.85
N VAL A 65 14.41 14.96 18.84
CA VAL A 65 14.32 16.31 18.24
C VAL A 65 12.96 16.58 17.59
N ILE A 66 12.23 15.53 17.17
CA ILE A 66 10.87 15.67 16.62
C ILE A 66 9.84 15.93 17.74
N TYR A 67 10.06 15.36 18.94
CA TYR A 67 9.15 15.47 20.08
C TYR A 67 9.43 16.68 20.97
N GLN A 68 10.67 17.16 21.03
CA GLN A 68 11.02 18.40 21.70
C GLN A 68 10.83 19.59 20.74
N GLN A 69 9.60 20.09 20.65
CA GLN A 69 9.42 21.49 20.27
C GLN A 69 10.01 22.36 21.39
N GLU A 70 10.97 23.21 21.00
CA GLU A 70 11.61 24.26 21.81
C GLU A 70 12.78 23.84 22.72
N LEU A 71 14.00 24.09 22.25
CA LEU A 71 15.10 24.51 23.14
C LEU A 71 15.68 25.84 22.61
N PRO A 72 15.82 26.87 23.47
CA PRO A 72 16.36 28.16 23.08
C PRO A 72 17.88 28.05 22.84
N SER A 73 18.33 28.58 21.71
CA SER A 73 19.75 28.58 21.34
C SER A 73 20.55 29.61 22.15
N LYS A 74 21.61 29.17 22.83
CA LYS A 74 22.61 30.05 23.46
C LYS A 74 23.32 30.90 22.39
N GLU A 75 23.04 32.20 22.34
CA GLU A 75 23.36 33.10 21.20
C GLU A 75 24.82 33.57 21.06
N LYS A 76 25.73 33.30 22.00
CA LYS A 76 27.10 33.89 21.93
C LYS A 76 28.19 33.01 21.29
N LYS A 77 27.94 31.72 21.01
CA LYS A 77 28.90 30.81 20.32
C LYS A 77 28.70 30.70 18.80
N LYS A 78 27.62 31.28 18.24
CA LYS A 78 27.21 31.09 16.83
C LYS A 78 28.00 31.93 15.82
N VAL A 79 28.53 33.10 16.19
CA VAL A 79 29.07 34.08 15.23
C VAL A 79 30.47 33.70 14.76
N ALA A 80 31.40 33.37 15.66
CA ALA A 80 32.77 32.96 15.31
C ALA A 80 32.82 31.63 14.52
N LEU A 81 31.98 30.65 14.90
CA LEU A 81 31.86 29.37 14.20
C LEU A 81 31.31 29.52 12.76
N LYS A 82 30.53 30.58 12.51
CA LYS A 82 29.91 30.84 11.21
C LYS A 82 30.90 31.38 10.19
N GLU A 83 31.84 32.23 10.61
CA GLU A 83 32.88 32.78 9.74
C GLU A 83 33.89 31.72 9.30
N GLU A 84 34.38 30.88 10.22
CA GLU A 84 35.27 29.76 9.87
C GLU A 84 34.59 28.76 8.93
N LYS A 85 33.31 28.44 9.21
CA LYS A 85 32.50 27.57 8.35
C LYS A 85 32.33 28.15 6.94
N MET A 86 32.11 29.45 6.83
CA MET A 86 31.92 30.12 5.54
C MET A 86 33.20 30.12 4.69
N LYS A 87 34.37 30.31 5.31
CA LYS A 87 35.68 30.18 4.63
C LYS A 87 35.93 28.76 4.11
N LEU A 88 35.54 27.74 4.87
CA LEU A 88 35.70 26.34 4.46
C LEU A 88 34.73 25.96 3.33
N GLU A 89 33.52 26.54 3.35
CA GLU A 89 32.48 26.28 2.34
C GLU A 89 32.72 27.04 1.02
N GLU A 90 33.48 28.14 1.02
CA GLU A 90 33.69 29.00 -0.15
C GLU A 90 34.20 28.23 -1.38
N LYS A 91 35.09 27.25 -1.19
CA LYS A 91 35.61 26.43 -2.31
C LYS A 91 34.55 25.55 -2.97
N TYR A 92 33.48 25.19 -2.27
CA TYR A 92 32.38 24.36 -2.77
C TYR A 92 31.27 25.18 -3.42
N MET A 93 31.25 26.50 -3.18
CA MET A 93 30.23 27.41 -3.72
C MET A 93 30.40 27.68 -5.22
N TRP A 94 31.55 27.33 -5.80
CA TRP A 94 31.91 27.70 -7.16
C TRP A 94 32.46 26.52 -7.95
N ALA A 95 32.13 26.48 -9.23
CA ALA A 95 32.69 25.59 -10.23
C ALA A 95 33.21 26.42 -11.41
N VAL A 96 34.13 25.87 -12.18
CA VAL A 96 34.61 26.46 -13.44
C VAL A 96 34.08 25.61 -14.59
N VAL A 97 33.23 26.20 -15.43
CA VAL A 97 32.63 25.58 -16.61
C VAL A 97 33.17 26.30 -17.84
N ASP A 98 33.93 25.60 -18.68
CA ASP A 98 34.53 26.16 -19.91
C ASP A 98 35.30 27.48 -19.67
N GLY A 99 36.04 27.53 -18.55
CA GLY A 99 36.83 28.68 -18.12
C GLY A 99 36.04 29.78 -17.40
N GLN A 100 34.72 29.67 -17.29
CA GLN A 100 33.87 30.64 -16.58
C GLN A 100 33.51 30.14 -15.17
N LYS A 101 33.57 31.05 -14.18
CA LYS A 101 33.27 30.73 -12.79
C LYS A 101 31.77 30.84 -12.52
N GLU A 102 31.15 29.71 -12.23
CA GLU A 102 29.70 29.56 -12.00
C GLU A 102 29.40 29.15 -10.56
N LYS A 103 28.27 29.62 -10.04
CA LYS A 103 27.85 29.32 -8.66
C LYS A 103 27.15 27.97 -8.59
N VAL A 104 27.57 27.12 -7.66
CA VAL A 104 26.96 25.80 -7.42
C VAL A 104 25.69 25.94 -6.58
N GLY A 105 24.61 25.27 -6.98
CA GLY A 105 23.30 25.32 -6.32
C GLY A 105 23.31 24.70 -4.91
N ASN A 106 23.20 23.38 -4.83
CA ASN A 106 23.30 22.65 -3.56
C ASN A 106 24.58 21.81 -3.52
N PHE A 107 25.58 22.31 -2.80
CA PHE A 107 26.84 21.59 -2.56
C PHE A 107 26.87 20.88 -1.21
N ARG A 108 25.84 21.05 -0.37
CA ARG A 108 25.73 20.40 0.94
C ARG A 108 24.93 19.10 0.81
N VAL A 109 25.55 17.99 1.19
CA VAL A 109 24.83 16.71 1.32
C VAL A 109 23.85 16.82 2.48
N GLU A 110 22.61 16.40 2.27
CA GLU A 110 21.62 16.41 3.33
C GLU A 110 22.06 15.48 4.47
N PRO A 111 21.99 15.92 5.74
CA PRO A 111 22.30 15.06 6.87
C PRO A 111 21.32 13.90 6.95
N PRO A 112 21.74 12.74 7.48
CA PRO A 112 20.80 11.67 7.77
C PRO A 112 19.72 12.23 8.71
N GLY A 113 18.48 11.80 8.49
CA GLY A 113 17.33 12.35 9.20
C GLY A 113 16.10 11.48 8.99
N LEU A 114 15.17 11.55 9.94
CA LEU A 114 13.88 10.89 9.75
C LEU A 114 13.15 11.58 8.59
N PHE A 115 12.68 10.82 7.60
CA PHE A 115 11.96 11.38 6.46
C PHE A 115 10.69 12.08 6.94
N ARG A 116 10.65 13.40 6.77
CA ARG A 116 9.49 14.24 7.10
C ARG A 116 8.90 14.79 5.82
N GLY A 117 8.12 13.97 5.12
CA GLY A 117 7.33 14.41 3.99
C GLY A 117 6.45 15.60 4.39
N ARG A 118 6.56 16.71 3.67
CA ARG A 118 5.64 17.86 3.80
C ARG A 118 4.64 17.83 2.64
N GLY A 119 3.45 18.40 2.85
CA GLY A 119 2.48 18.61 1.76
C GLY A 119 1.65 17.37 1.40
N GLU A 120 1.59 17.03 0.11
CA GLU A 120 0.74 15.97 -0.45
C GLU A 120 1.25 14.54 -0.17
N HIS A 121 2.51 14.38 0.24
CA HIS A 121 3.16 13.07 0.39
C HIS A 121 2.48 12.13 1.41
N PRO A 122 2.02 12.57 2.60
CA PRO A 122 1.27 11.70 3.50
C PRO A 122 -0.11 11.30 2.94
N LYS A 123 -0.73 12.15 2.11
CA LYS A 123 -2.03 11.87 1.48
C LYS A 123 -1.89 10.79 0.40
N VAL A 124 -0.85 10.88 -0.42
CA VAL A 124 -0.52 9.86 -1.43
C VAL A 124 -0.33 8.49 -0.77
N LEU A 125 0.40 8.42 0.34
CA LEU A 125 0.64 7.18 1.06
C LEU A 125 -0.65 6.55 1.62
N VAL A 126 -1.54 7.35 2.20
CA VAL A 126 -2.84 6.84 2.68
C VAL A 126 -3.70 6.36 1.51
N ILE A 127 -3.70 7.05 0.37
CA ILE A 127 -4.43 6.58 -0.82
C ILE A 127 -3.85 5.27 -1.35
N TYR A 128 -2.53 5.12 -1.35
CA TYR A 128 -1.89 3.86 -1.69
C TYR A 128 -2.29 2.75 -0.73
N TYR A 129 -2.28 3.01 0.56
CA TYR A 129 -2.77 2.06 1.55
C TYR A 129 -4.22 1.65 1.26
N LEU A 130 -5.12 2.59 0.97
CA LEU A 130 -6.51 2.30 0.69
C LEU A 130 -6.71 1.52 -0.63
N ILE A 131 -5.96 1.84 -1.67
CA ILE A 131 -6.05 1.12 -2.96
C ILE A 131 -5.41 -0.27 -2.85
N ASP A 132 -4.27 -0.38 -2.17
CA ASP A 132 -3.54 -1.64 -1.99
C ASP A 132 -4.25 -2.58 -1.04
N LYS A 133 -4.59 -2.13 0.17
CA LYS A 133 -5.18 -3.00 1.20
C LYS A 133 -6.67 -3.23 1.04
N LEU A 134 -7.41 -2.23 0.57
CA LEU A 134 -8.87 -2.31 0.47
C LEU A 134 -9.37 -2.50 -0.96
N ALA A 135 -8.46 -2.60 -1.95
CA ALA A 135 -8.79 -2.75 -3.37
C ALA A 135 -9.82 -1.71 -3.87
N LEU A 136 -9.77 -0.49 -3.32
CA LEU A 136 -10.67 0.58 -3.74
C LEU A 136 -10.36 1.04 -5.18
N ARG A 137 -11.40 1.46 -5.89
CA ARG A 137 -11.23 2.10 -7.20
C ARG A 137 -10.70 3.52 -7.00
N ALA A 138 -9.91 4.02 -7.95
CA ALA A 138 -9.32 5.36 -7.86
C ALA A 138 -10.36 6.47 -7.66
N GLY A 139 -11.48 6.41 -8.40
CA GLY A 139 -12.58 7.38 -8.31
C GLY A 139 -12.26 8.71 -8.98
N ASN A 140 -12.74 8.90 -10.19
CA ASN A 140 -12.64 10.20 -10.86
C ASN A 140 -13.74 11.15 -10.34
N GLU A 141 -13.53 12.45 -10.50
CA GLU A 141 -14.59 13.44 -10.34
C GLU A 141 -15.73 13.15 -11.33
N LYS A 142 -16.94 13.56 -10.93
CA LYS A 142 -18.20 13.31 -11.61
C LYS A 142 -18.88 14.63 -11.93
N ASP A 143 -19.52 14.69 -13.08
CA ASP A 143 -20.35 15.82 -13.47
C ASP A 143 -21.70 15.77 -12.74
N ASP A 144 -22.40 16.92 -12.68
CA ASP A 144 -23.68 17.06 -11.94
C ASP A 144 -24.80 16.13 -12.43
N ASP A 145 -24.70 15.64 -13.67
CA ASP A 145 -25.68 14.74 -14.29
C ASP A 145 -25.43 13.24 -13.99
N GLU A 146 -24.32 12.91 -13.32
CA GLU A 146 -23.98 11.54 -12.94
C GLU A 146 -24.45 11.19 -11.52
N ALA A 147 -24.68 9.90 -11.27
CA ALA A 147 -25.00 9.44 -9.92
C ALA A 147 -23.83 9.72 -8.96
N ASP A 148 -24.14 10.27 -7.77
CA ASP A 148 -23.18 10.56 -6.70
C ASP A 148 -22.54 9.28 -6.17
N THR A 149 -21.46 8.89 -6.83
CA THR A 149 -20.68 7.69 -6.56
C THR A 149 -19.23 8.09 -6.42
N VAL A 150 -18.58 7.57 -5.40
CA VAL A 150 -17.22 7.97 -5.03
C VAL A 150 -16.23 6.81 -5.14
N GLY A 151 -14.96 7.16 -5.27
CA GLY A 151 -13.85 6.22 -5.10
C GLY A 151 -12.81 6.79 -4.15
N CYS A 152 -11.62 6.22 -4.18
CA CYS A 152 -10.58 6.52 -3.19
C CYS A 152 -10.16 7.99 -3.17
N CYS A 153 -10.02 8.64 -4.33
CA CYS A 153 -9.57 10.04 -4.41
C CYS A 153 -10.70 11.03 -4.10
N THR A 154 -11.96 10.67 -4.40
CA THR A 154 -13.17 11.48 -4.16
C THR A 154 -13.89 11.11 -2.87
N LEU A 155 -13.21 10.43 -1.95
CA LEU A 155 -13.80 9.93 -0.71
C LEU A 155 -14.13 11.10 0.22
N LYS A 156 -15.35 11.14 0.77
CA LYS A 156 -15.77 12.09 1.82
C LYS A 156 -15.85 11.41 3.19
N VAL A 157 -16.40 10.20 3.21
CA VAL A 157 -16.59 9.34 4.39
C VAL A 157 -16.40 7.86 3.99
N PHE A 158 -16.12 6.98 4.96
CA PHE A 158 -15.82 5.55 4.74
C PHE A 158 -17.05 4.63 4.59
N ASP A 159 -18.25 5.20 4.60
CA ASP A 159 -19.50 4.54 4.23
C ASP A 159 -20.09 5.29 3.03
N PHE A 160 -20.03 4.68 1.86
CA PHE A 160 -20.28 5.39 0.61
C PHE A 160 -20.83 4.50 -0.50
N LEU A 161 -21.43 5.11 -1.52
CA LEU A 161 -21.83 4.43 -2.75
C LEU A 161 -20.68 4.47 -3.75
N GLY A 162 -20.21 3.30 -4.17
CA GLY A 162 -19.18 3.15 -5.19
C GLY A 162 -19.77 3.02 -6.59
N LYS A 163 -18.98 2.45 -7.51
CA LYS A 163 -19.41 2.17 -8.88
C LYS A 163 -20.74 1.37 -8.89
N ASP A 164 -21.62 1.72 -9.83
CA ASP A 164 -22.94 1.09 -10.01
C ASP A 164 -23.85 1.27 -8.77
N SER A 165 -23.58 2.30 -7.96
CA SER A 165 -24.30 2.65 -6.71
C SER A 165 -24.29 1.54 -5.67
N ILE A 166 -23.27 0.68 -5.67
CA ILE A 166 -23.09 -0.38 -4.69
C ILE A 166 -22.47 0.22 -3.43
N ARG A 167 -23.13 0.04 -2.29
CA ARG A 167 -22.63 0.50 -0.99
C ARG A 167 -21.35 -0.23 -0.61
N TYR A 168 -20.33 0.53 -0.26
CA TYR A 168 -19.12 0.03 0.39
C TYR A 168 -19.21 0.37 1.87
N GLN A 169 -19.29 -0.65 2.71
CA GLN A 169 -19.25 -0.55 4.15
C GLN A 169 -18.31 -1.64 4.66
N ASN A 170 -17.23 -1.23 5.32
CA ASN A 170 -16.21 -2.14 5.80
C ASN A 170 -15.56 -1.60 7.09
N GLU A 171 -15.24 -2.49 8.01
CA GLU A 171 -14.48 -2.19 9.22
C GLU A 171 -13.12 -2.86 9.08
N VAL A 172 -12.05 -2.07 9.12
CA VAL A 172 -10.69 -2.57 8.88
C VAL A 172 -9.77 -2.06 9.95
N GLU A 173 -9.01 -2.99 10.53
CA GLU A 173 -7.91 -2.65 11.43
C GLU A 173 -6.79 -2.00 10.61
N VAL A 174 -6.39 -0.80 11.03
CA VAL A 174 -5.35 -0.02 10.36
C VAL A 174 -4.23 0.30 11.35
N GLU A 175 -3.03 0.43 10.82
CA GLU A 175 -1.87 0.85 11.59
C GLU A 175 -2.06 2.26 12.18
N LEU A 176 -1.44 2.52 13.33
CA LEU A 176 -1.67 3.74 14.12
C LEU A 176 -1.23 5.01 13.36
N SER A 177 -0.21 4.91 12.51
CA SER A 177 0.27 6.01 11.66
C SER A 177 -0.79 6.45 10.64
N GLU A 178 -1.42 5.48 9.99
CA GLU A 178 -2.43 5.64 8.94
C GLU A 178 -3.70 6.20 9.55
N TYR A 179 -4.12 5.67 10.71
CA TYR A 179 -5.24 6.19 11.46
C TYR A 179 -5.05 7.68 11.81
N LYS A 180 -3.88 8.03 12.37
CA LYS A 180 -3.54 9.42 12.71
C LYS A 180 -3.50 10.32 11.48
N ALA A 181 -2.97 9.84 10.35
CA ALA A 181 -2.95 10.59 9.10
C ALA A 181 -4.37 10.87 8.59
N ILE A 182 -5.25 9.87 8.59
CA ILE A 182 -6.67 10.01 8.22
C ILE A 182 -7.38 11.01 9.14
N GLN A 183 -7.15 10.94 10.45
CA GLN A 183 -7.71 11.91 11.41
C GLN A 183 -7.24 13.34 11.11
N GLN A 184 -5.95 13.53 10.81
CA GLN A 184 -5.42 14.84 10.43
C GLN A 184 -6.07 15.39 9.16
N PHE A 185 -6.37 14.54 8.17
CA PHE A 185 -7.04 14.98 6.94
C PHE A 185 -8.51 15.35 7.14
N ARG A 186 -9.16 14.82 8.18
CA ARG A 186 -10.53 15.20 8.57
C ARG A 186 -10.59 16.49 9.38
N ASN A 187 -9.50 16.90 10.03
CA ASN A 187 -9.49 18.09 10.87
C ASN A 187 -9.83 19.35 10.04
N GLY A 188 -10.84 20.09 10.49
CA GLY A 188 -11.28 21.33 9.85
C GLY A 188 -12.19 21.14 8.62
N LYS A 189 -12.57 19.91 8.29
CA LYS A 189 -13.47 19.58 7.19
C LYS A 189 -14.88 19.24 7.66
N ARG A 190 -15.89 19.58 6.87
CA ARG A 190 -17.29 19.18 7.04
C ARG A 190 -17.50 17.80 6.41
N GLY A 191 -18.59 17.11 6.78
CA GLY A 191 -18.91 15.77 6.27
C GLY A 191 -19.14 15.69 4.75
N SER A 192 -19.34 16.83 4.09
CA SER A 192 -19.50 16.97 2.64
C SER A 192 -18.19 17.18 1.89
N ASP A 193 -17.11 17.53 2.59
CA ASP A 193 -15.85 17.94 1.98
C ASP A 193 -14.99 16.73 1.64
N ASP A 194 -14.25 16.80 0.54
CA ASP A 194 -13.39 15.69 0.12
C ASP A 194 -12.26 15.46 1.12
N LEU A 195 -12.07 14.20 1.51
CA LEU A 195 -11.00 13.78 2.41
C LEU A 195 -9.62 14.09 1.82
N PHE A 196 -9.49 13.97 0.50
CA PHE A 196 -8.25 14.18 -0.25
C PHE A 196 -8.28 15.38 -1.22
N ASP A 197 -8.83 16.51 -0.78
CA ASP A 197 -8.90 17.84 -1.42
C ASP A 197 -7.72 18.36 -2.28
N LYS A 198 -6.53 17.77 -2.20
CA LYS A 198 -5.35 18.20 -2.99
C LYS A 198 -4.90 17.18 -4.04
N LEU A 199 -5.54 16.02 -4.09
CA LEU A 199 -5.09 14.88 -4.86
C LEU A 199 -6.23 14.29 -5.68
N ASP A 200 -6.04 14.29 -6.99
CA ASP A 200 -6.95 13.71 -7.97
C ASP A 200 -6.35 12.45 -8.60
N THR A 201 -7.15 11.72 -9.38
CA THR A 201 -6.71 10.49 -10.03
C THR A 201 -5.62 10.71 -11.08
N SER A 202 -5.52 11.89 -11.68
CA SER A 202 -4.49 12.22 -12.67
C SER A 202 -3.13 12.35 -11.98
N LYS A 203 -3.05 13.10 -10.88
CA LYS A 203 -1.84 13.21 -10.05
C LYS A 203 -1.44 11.86 -9.47
N LEU A 204 -2.41 11.08 -9.00
CA LEU A 204 -2.16 9.74 -8.49
C LEU A 204 -1.50 8.84 -9.54
N ASN A 205 -2.07 8.77 -10.74
CA ASN A 205 -1.55 7.94 -11.82
C ASN A 205 -0.24 8.47 -12.40
N ALA A 206 -0.01 9.80 -12.39
CA ALA A 206 1.27 10.38 -12.75
C ALA A 206 2.38 9.91 -11.81
N HIS A 207 2.15 9.98 -10.49
CA HIS A 207 3.10 9.48 -9.50
C HIS A 207 3.31 7.96 -9.62
N LEU A 208 2.24 7.18 -9.85
CA LEU A 208 2.37 5.73 -10.08
C LEU A 208 3.22 5.41 -11.31
N LYS A 209 3.10 6.18 -12.39
CA LYS A 209 3.88 6.01 -13.62
C LYS A 209 5.35 6.33 -13.42
N GLU A 210 5.69 7.28 -12.55
CA GLU A 210 7.07 7.56 -12.14
C GLU A 210 7.69 6.39 -11.37
N LEU A 211 6.90 5.72 -10.51
CA LEU A 211 7.35 4.54 -9.77
C LEU A 211 7.56 3.33 -10.69
N MET A 212 6.66 3.11 -11.65
CA MET A 212 6.76 2.02 -12.61
C MET A 212 6.04 2.39 -13.93
N PRO A 213 6.72 2.29 -15.08
CA PRO A 213 6.09 2.52 -16.39
C PRO A 213 4.85 1.64 -16.59
N GLY A 214 3.71 2.27 -16.87
CA GLY A 214 2.43 1.57 -17.11
C GLY A 214 1.62 1.26 -15.84
N LEU A 215 2.14 1.57 -14.65
CA LEU A 215 1.41 1.37 -13.40
C LEU A 215 0.29 2.42 -13.26
N THR A 216 -0.90 1.93 -12.91
CA THR A 216 -2.08 2.75 -12.61
C THR A 216 -2.83 2.17 -11.43
N ALA A 217 -3.71 2.95 -10.80
CA ALA A 217 -4.52 2.46 -9.68
C ALA A 217 -5.37 1.22 -10.01
N LYS A 218 -5.78 1.04 -11.28
CA LYS A 218 -6.52 -0.16 -11.73
C LYS A 218 -5.67 -1.44 -11.62
N VAL A 219 -4.35 -1.32 -11.80
CA VAL A 219 -3.43 -2.46 -11.75
C VAL A 219 -3.45 -3.11 -10.38
N PHE A 220 -3.53 -2.32 -9.30
CA PHE A 220 -3.62 -2.85 -7.93
C PHE A 220 -4.83 -3.75 -7.72
N ARG A 221 -6.03 -3.33 -8.16
CA ARG A 221 -7.23 -4.20 -8.08
C ARG A 221 -7.07 -5.49 -8.88
N THR A 222 -6.40 -5.42 -10.02
CA THR A 222 -6.14 -6.60 -10.86
C THR A 222 -5.15 -7.54 -10.18
N TYR A 223 -4.06 -6.99 -9.66
CA TYR A 223 -3.03 -7.70 -8.92
C TYR A 223 -3.62 -8.39 -7.68
N ASN A 224 -4.32 -7.66 -6.81
CA ASN A 224 -4.92 -8.19 -5.59
C ASN A 224 -5.92 -9.31 -5.88
N ALA A 225 -6.76 -9.16 -6.91
CA ALA A 225 -7.69 -10.20 -7.32
C ALA A 225 -6.97 -11.45 -7.82
N SER A 226 -5.96 -11.28 -8.68
CA SER A 226 -5.21 -12.40 -9.25
C SER A 226 -4.37 -13.14 -8.21
N ILE A 227 -3.64 -12.42 -7.35
CA ILE A 227 -2.76 -13.04 -6.35
C ILE A 227 -3.57 -13.76 -5.27
N THR A 228 -4.69 -13.19 -4.83
CA THR A 228 -5.57 -13.85 -3.86
C THR A 228 -6.09 -15.17 -4.42
N LEU A 229 -6.54 -15.18 -5.69
CA LEU A 229 -7.01 -16.40 -6.33
C LEU A 229 -5.89 -17.44 -6.43
N ASP A 230 -4.70 -17.03 -6.87
CA ASP A 230 -3.55 -17.92 -7.06
C ASP A 230 -3.04 -18.52 -5.73
N GLU A 231 -2.92 -17.70 -4.69
CA GLU A 231 -2.52 -18.14 -3.35
C GLU A 231 -3.55 -19.09 -2.72
N MET A 232 -4.84 -18.78 -2.83
CA MET A 232 -5.89 -19.66 -2.29
C MET A 232 -5.96 -20.98 -3.04
N LEU A 233 -5.92 -20.95 -4.37
CA LEU A 233 -5.93 -22.19 -5.17
C LEU A 233 -4.68 -23.03 -4.90
N SER A 234 -3.50 -22.42 -4.84
CA SER A 234 -2.26 -23.17 -4.57
C SER A 234 -2.22 -23.78 -3.16
N LYS A 235 -2.85 -23.13 -2.17
CA LYS A 235 -2.86 -23.59 -0.78
C LYS A 235 -3.97 -24.60 -0.48
N GLU A 236 -5.16 -24.41 -1.03
CA GLU A 236 -6.36 -25.18 -0.67
C GLU A 236 -6.68 -26.32 -1.66
N THR A 237 -6.09 -26.31 -2.86
CA THR A 237 -6.36 -27.37 -3.85
C THR A 237 -5.57 -28.63 -3.53
N GLU A 238 -6.28 -29.68 -3.10
CA GLU A 238 -5.73 -31.01 -2.89
C GLU A 238 -6.08 -31.98 -4.03
N GLU A 239 -5.44 -33.15 -4.05
CA GLU A 239 -5.88 -34.26 -4.88
C GLU A 239 -7.22 -34.78 -4.36
N GLY A 240 -8.18 -34.95 -5.26
CA GLY A 240 -9.56 -35.25 -4.87
C GLY A 240 -10.51 -35.25 -6.06
N TYR A 241 -11.79 -35.36 -5.76
CA TYR A 241 -12.84 -35.39 -6.77
C TYR A 241 -13.01 -34.02 -7.43
N VAL A 242 -13.50 -34.01 -8.68
CA VAL A 242 -13.74 -32.77 -9.42
C VAL A 242 -14.70 -31.83 -8.66
N ALA A 243 -15.68 -32.38 -7.95
CA ALA A 243 -16.62 -31.59 -7.15
C ALA A 243 -15.94 -30.82 -6.01
N GLU A 244 -14.97 -31.43 -5.34
CA GLU A 244 -14.19 -30.80 -4.25
C GLU A 244 -13.33 -29.66 -4.81
N LYS A 245 -12.68 -29.88 -5.96
CA LYS A 245 -11.90 -28.84 -6.64
C LYS A 245 -12.75 -27.66 -7.10
N ILE A 246 -13.97 -27.93 -7.57
CA ILE A 246 -14.92 -26.86 -7.92
C ILE A 246 -15.32 -26.07 -6.66
N ALA A 247 -15.54 -26.73 -5.53
CA ALA A 247 -15.87 -26.05 -4.28
C ALA A 247 -14.72 -25.13 -3.82
N VAL A 248 -13.47 -25.60 -3.87
CA VAL A 248 -12.27 -24.79 -3.57
C VAL A 248 -12.18 -23.60 -4.52
N TYR A 249 -12.37 -23.80 -5.83
CA TYR A 249 -12.37 -22.71 -6.79
C TYR A 249 -13.47 -21.68 -6.52
N GLN A 250 -14.69 -22.14 -6.21
CA GLN A 250 -15.81 -21.25 -5.88
C GLN A 250 -15.55 -20.47 -4.59
N HIS A 251 -14.94 -21.11 -3.59
CA HIS A 251 -14.51 -20.47 -2.35
C HIS A 251 -13.47 -19.37 -2.62
N ALA A 252 -12.39 -19.70 -3.34
CA ALA A 252 -11.35 -18.72 -3.69
C ALA A 252 -11.90 -17.55 -4.52
N ASN A 253 -12.76 -17.84 -5.51
CA ASN A 253 -13.39 -16.80 -6.32
C ASN A 253 -14.38 -15.92 -5.51
N LYS A 254 -15.03 -16.49 -4.49
CA LYS A 254 -15.88 -15.73 -3.56
C LYS A 254 -15.05 -14.74 -2.73
N GLU A 255 -13.89 -15.15 -2.22
CA GLU A 255 -13.00 -14.24 -1.47
C GLU A 255 -12.48 -13.09 -2.35
N VAL A 256 -12.13 -13.38 -3.61
CA VAL A 256 -11.78 -12.33 -4.59
C VAL A 256 -12.93 -11.35 -4.81
N ALA A 257 -14.17 -11.87 -4.90
CA ALA A 257 -15.36 -11.04 -5.04
C ALA A 257 -15.60 -10.15 -3.81
N ILE A 258 -15.35 -10.66 -2.59
CA ILE A 258 -15.45 -9.91 -1.34
C ILE A 258 -14.44 -8.76 -1.33
N ILE A 259 -13.16 -9.04 -1.60
CA ILE A 259 -12.09 -8.01 -1.67
C ILE A 259 -12.44 -6.93 -2.69
N CYS A 260 -13.00 -7.31 -3.84
CA CYS A 260 -13.39 -6.37 -4.89
C CYS A 260 -14.71 -5.62 -4.61
N ASN A 261 -15.38 -5.91 -3.50
CA ASN A 261 -16.74 -5.49 -3.17
C ASN A 261 -17.75 -5.75 -4.31
N HIS A 262 -17.66 -6.93 -4.94
CA HIS A 262 -18.63 -7.38 -5.93
C HIS A 262 -19.83 -7.99 -5.22
N GLN A 263 -20.96 -7.27 -5.27
CA GLN A 263 -22.20 -7.68 -4.61
C GLN A 263 -23.26 -8.08 -5.64
N HIS A 264 -24.17 -8.96 -5.23
CA HIS A 264 -25.37 -9.28 -5.99
C HIS A 264 -26.59 -9.17 -5.08
N THR A 265 -27.73 -8.80 -5.65
CA THR A 265 -28.99 -8.80 -4.92
C THR A 265 -29.48 -10.22 -4.71
N VAL A 266 -29.92 -10.52 -3.47
CA VAL A 266 -30.47 -11.84 -3.15
C VAL A 266 -31.80 -12.00 -3.88
N SER A 267 -31.96 -13.10 -4.62
CA SER A 267 -33.20 -13.38 -5.34
C SER A 267 -34.34 -13.67 -4.36
N LYS A 268 -35.58 -13.37 -4.77
CA LYS A 268 -36.77 -13.65 -3.95
C LYS A 268 -36.96 -15.14 -3.64
N SER A 269 -36.36 -16.03 -4.44
CA SER A 269 -36.45 -17.48 -4.28
C SER A 269 -35.35 -18.08 -3.40
N HIS A 270 -34.36 -17.28 -2.98
CA HIS A 270 -33.15 -17.79 -2.33
C HIS A 270 -33.43 -18.57 -1.05
N SER A 271 -34.30 -18.05 -0.16
CA SER A 271 -34.62 -18.74 1.10
C SER A 271 -35.30 -20.09 0.87
N ALA A 272 -36.23 -20.15 -0.09
CA ALA A 272 -36.92 -21.38 -0.44
C ALA A 272 -35.97 -22.42 -1.07
N GLN A 273 -34.98 -21.98 -1.84
CA GLN A 273 -33.95 -22.86 -2.41
C GLN A 273 -33.01 -23.40 -1.33
N MET A 274 -32.59 -22.55 -0.38
CA MET A 274 -31.75 -22.98 0.75
C MET A 274 -32.46 -23.98 1.66
N SER A 275 -33.75 -23.78 1.95
CA SER A 275 -34.55 -24.74 2.75
C SER A 275 -34.57 -26.12 2.10
N LYS A 276 -34.87 -26.17 0.78
CA LYS A 276 -34.92 -27.44 0.04
C LYS A 276 -33.57 -28.14 -0.02
N LEU A 277 -32.47 -27.39 -0.10
CA LEU A 277 -31.13 -27.96 -0.07
C LEU A 277 -30.81 -28.54 1.31
N ASN A 278 -31.11 -27.81 2.39
CA ASN A 278 -30.90 -28.27 3.76
C ASN A 278 -31.74 -29.51 4.08
N GLU A 279 -33.03 -29.51 3.73
CA GLU A 279 -33.90 -30.70 3.90
C GLU A 279 -33.31 -31.94 3.20
N LYS A 280 -32.71 -31.75 2.03
CA LYS A 280 -32.07 -32.83 1.28
C LYS A 280 -30.73 -33.27 1.87
N ILE A 281 -30.00 -32.35 2.49
CA ILE A 281 -28.78 -32.67 3.26
C ILE A 281 -29.17 -33.51 4.48
N ASP A 282 -30.16 -33.06 5.27
CA ASP A 282 -30.65 -33.79 6.45
C ASP A 282 -31.16 -35.19 6.08
N GLU A 283 -31.89 -35.33 4.96
CA GLU A 283 -32.33 -36.62 4.45
C GLU A 283 -31.14 -37.55 4.13
N LEU A 284 -30.11 -37.04 3.45
CA LEU A 284 -28.93 -37.82 3.11
C LEU A 284 -28.11 -38.19 4.36
N GLU A 285 -27.93 -37.28 5.31
CA GLU A 285 -27.19 -37.55 6.55
C GLU A 285 -27.89 -38.64 7.38
N VAL A 286 -29.18 -38.46 7.66
CA VAL A 286 -29.93 -39.38 8.52
C VAL A 286 -30.24 -40.70 7.81
N ALA A 287 -30.75 -40.65 6.57
CA ALA A 287 -31.22 -41.87 5.92
C ALA A 287 -30.08 -42.70 5.31
N VAL A 288 -29.01 -42.06 4.86
CA VAL A 288 -27.94 -42.74 4.12
C VAL A 288 -26.71 -42.97 4.98
N VAL A 289 -26.19 -41.94 5.64
CA VAL A 289 -24.91 -42.05 6.35
C VAL A 289 -25.06 -42.93 7.60
N GLU A 290 -26.03 -42.64 8.47
CA GLU A 290 -26.24 -43.45 9.68
C GLU A 290 -26.56 -44.92 9.37
N GLU A 291 -27.32 -45.18 8.30
CA GLU A 291 -27.61 -46.55 7.85
C GLU A 291 -26.34 -47.27 7.40
N LEU A 292 -25.53 -46.62 6.56
CA LEU A 292 -24.27 -47.18 6.06
C LEU A 292 -23.26 -47.40 7.19
N GLU A 293 -23.18 -46.50 8.17
CA GLU A 293 -22.33 -46.67 9.35
C GLU A 293 -22.78 -47.86 10.21
N SER A 294 -24.10 -48.01 10.39
CA SER A 294 -24.68 -49.16 11.09
C SER A 294 -24.31 -50.47 10.38
N ASP A 295 -24.44 -50.51 9.06
CA ASP A 295 -24.11 -51.68 8.26
C ASP A 295 -22.60 -51.96 8.21
N LEU A 296 -21.75 -50.93 8.17
CA LEU A 296 -20.30 -51.05 8.32
C LEU A 296 -19.93 -51.70 9.67
N SER A 297 -20.58 -51.26 10.76
CA SER A 297 -20.38 -51.82 12.11
C SER A 297 -20.81 -53.30 12.20
N ARG A 298 -21.88 -53.68 11.49
CA ARG A 298 -22.33 -55.08 11.40
C ARG A 298 -21.41 -55.93 10.55
N ALA A 299 -20.95 -55.42 9.41
CA ALA A 299 -20.00 -56.09 8.53
C ALA A 299 -18.66 -56.35 9.26
N LYS A 300 -18.14 -55.37 10.01
CA LYS A 300 -16.95 -55.53 10.88
C LYS A 300 -17.12 -56.63 11.93
N LYS A 301 -18.35 -56.95 12.34
CA LYS A 301 -18.71 -58.02 13.28
C LYS A 301 -19.08 -59.34 12.58
N GLY A 302 -18.85 -59.45 11.26
CA GLY A 302 -19.18 -60.64 10.46
C GLY A 302 -20.68 -60.86 10.20
N LYS A 303 -21.52 -59.84 10.43
CA LYS A 303 -22.97 -59.91 10.21
C LYS A 303 -23.35 -59.24 8.88
N PRO A 304 -24.29 -59.79 8.10
CA PRO A 304 -24.70 -59.21 6.82
C PRO A 304 -25.42 -57.85 7.02
N PRO A 305 -25.40 -56.94 6.02
CA PRO A 305 -26.10 -55.64 6.03
C PRO A 305 -27.61 -55.76 6.31
N ARG A 306 -28.26 -54.65 6.69
CA ARG A 306 -29.70 -54.66 7.01
C ARG A 306 -30.48 -54.78 5.70
N LYS A 307 -31.46 -55.67 5.69
CA LYS A 307 -32.39 -55.83 4.57
C LYS A 307 -33.53 -54.82 4.72
N ASN A 308 -34.15 -54.42 3.60
CA ASN A 308 -35.41 -53.64 3.64
C ASN A 308 -36.55 -54.51 4.20
N THR A 309 -37.70 -53.87 4.40
CA THR A 309 -38.96 -54.50 4.84
C THR A 309 -39.36 -55.71 4.00
N ASP A 310 -38.93 -55.78 2.73
CA ASP A 310 -39.19 -56.87 1.78
C ASP A 310 -38.07 -57.93 1.71
N GLY A 311 -37.08 -57.88 2.61
CA GLY A 311 -36.02 -58.90 2.71
C GLY A 311 -34.95 -58.86 1.61
N LYS A 312 -34.95 -57.81 0.77
CA LYS A 312 -33.94 -57.55 -0.27
C LYS A 312 -32.78 -56.69 0.29
N PRO A 313 -31.64 -56.62 -0.41
CA PRO A 313 -30.64 -55.59 -0.14
C PRO A 313 -31.28 -54.21 -0.33
N LYS A 314 -31.04 -53.28 0.61
CA LYS A 314 -31.63 -51.93 0.55
C LYS A 314 -31.09 -51.07 -0.59
N ARG A 315 -29.87 -51.34 -1.05
CA ARG A 315 -29.20 -50.64 -2.15
C ARG A 315 -28.39 -51.59 -3.02
N ASN A 316 -28.22 -51.22 -4.29
CA ASN A 316 -27.35 -51.93 -5.21
C ASN A 316 -25.90 -51.59 -4.85
N LEU A 317 -25.15 -52.58 -4.35
CA LEU A 317 -23.77 -52.40 -3.86
C LEU A 317 -22.73 -52.52 -4.99
N ASN A 318 -23.12 -52.24 -6.24
CA ASN A 318 -22.21 -52.36 -7.37
C ASN A 318 -21.26 -51.15 -7.40
N PRO A 319 -19.93 -51.33 -7.35
CA PRO A 319 -18.98 -50.22 -7.29
C PRO A 319 -18.91 -49.36 -8.57
N GLU A 320 -19.51 -49.80 -9.66
CA GLU A 320 -19.44 -49.18 -11.01
C GLU A 320 -20.80 -48.67 -11.53
N ALA A 321 -21.84 -48.57 -10.68
CA ALA A 321 -23.17 -48.07 -11.05
C ALA A 321 -23.38 -46.59 -10.68
#